data_AF-A0A921L6N0-F1
#
_entry.id   AF-A0A921L6N0-F1
#
_cell.length_a   1.000
_cell.length_b   1.000
_cell.length_c   1.000
_cell.angle_alpha   90.00
_cell.angle_beta   90.00
_cell.angle_gamma   90.00
#
_symmetry.space_group_name_H-M   'P 1'
#
loop_
_entity.id
_entity.type
_entity.pdbx_description
1 polymer ?
#
loop_
_entity_poly.entity_id
_entity_poly.type
_entity_poly.pdbx_seq_one_letter_code
_entity_poly.pdbx_strand_id
1 'polypeptide(L)'
;MYPLWGFLLSFPLWTVSCVDNKYDLDKDIDMTINVGGEHLTIPAGSSDTAYLSKIIEVEEGDILQPDAATRVYHLTKKDDIDVKPTTVKEVTISETTTKLEETKIVNTTSSLINEDVTEGINTLGDFKAESNNIDEALKELGALYAKTPVDLILTIDFANTGDLSFAKVKANNLKIVFPDYIVFKAEKGIQGHELILDGQVLSENGSSYSRTLKVEGYKFSENAGAGRKPNEGTLTIEGVISMEGEVVTSGVSGTGILSLVPKTVLREMTANSVTGVIQPEIKAETTNIELNDLPDFLKDEETRMDITNPVILLRAENQLETPVEVDAVLTPMKGNAQIDGKEVKVGSGYGKTPVVLASGKNVIALSRTGECTIEGVTSNVKVEDINNLLETIPDDIEVDLQPVVRNEDYYTAELGRAYEMPSSYEVDVPLSFEQNLNNVSSK
;
A
#
# COMPACT_ATOMS: atom_id res chain seq x y z
N MET A 1 3.72 75.38 -106.11
CA MET A 1 3.06 76.01 -104.95
C MET A 1 4.08 76.12 -103.84
N TYR A 2 4.25 77.32 -103.30
CA TYR A 2 4.95 77.60 -102.04
C TYR A 2 3.96 77.44 -100.86
N PRO A 3 4.36 77.45 -99.56
CA PRO A 3 5.73 77.64 -99.01
C PRO A 3 6.12 76.72 -97.79
N LEU A 4 7.32 76.97 -97.22
CA LEU A 4 7.76 76.97 -95.77
C LEU A 4 7.26 75.82 -94.84
N TRP A 5 7.98 75.24 -93.86
CA TRP A 5 9.30 75.40 -93.21
C TRP A 5 9.60 74.04 -92.48
N GLY A 6 10.74 73.75 -91.83
CA GLY A 6 12.01 74.48 -91.70
C GLY A 6 12.79 74.16 -90.39
N PHE A 7 13.99 73.57 -90.52
CA PHE A 7 15.14 73.68 -89.57
C PHE A 7 14.99 73.17 -88.11
N LEU A 8 15.73 72.11 -87.71
CA LEU A 8 16.91 72.17 -86.78
C LEU A 8 17.30 70.86 -86.04
N LEU A 9 18.62 70.73 -85.85
CA LEU A 9 19.39 70.15 -84.74
C LEU A 9 19.02 68.78 -84.14
N SER A 10 19.94 67.84 -84.33
CA SER A 10 20.14 66.66 -83.49
C SER A 10 20.80 67.01 -82.14
N PHE A 11 20.22 66.54 -81.04
CA PHE A 11 20.90 66.34 -79.75
C PHE A 11 20.49 64.95 -79.20
N PRO A 12 21.43 64.14 -78.66
CA PRO A 12 21.09 62.87 -78.04
C PRO A 12 20.58 63.10 -76.61
N LEU A 13 19.29 62.89 -76.39
CA LEU A 13 18.68 62.87 -75.06
C LEU A 13 18.66 61.44 -74.52
N TRP A 14 19.51 61.16 -73.52
CA TRP A 14 19.34 60.00 -72.66
C TRP A 14 18.22 60.29 -71.66
N THR A 15 17.08 59.63 -71.80
CA THR A 15 16.01 59.68 -70.79
C THR A 15 16.36 58.76 -69.63
N VAL A 16 16.85 59.34 -68.55
CA VAL A 16 16.99 58.64 -67.26
C VAL A 16 15.57 58.37 -66.74
N SER A 17 15.22 57.11 -66.50
CA SER A 17 13.99 56.80 -65.75
C SER A 17 14.23 57.13 -64.29
N CYS A 18 13.34 57.93 -63.68
CA CYS A 18 13.36 58.14 -62.25
C CYS A 18 12.96 56.83 -61.55
N VAL A 19 13.93 56.15 -60.94
CA VAL A 19 13.66 55.21 -59.86
C VAL A 19 13.36 56.04 -58.61
N ASP A 20 12.24 55.76 -57.95
CA ASP A 20 11.90 56.41 -56.68
C ASP A 20 12.74 55.79 -55.56
N ASN A 21 13.70 56.57 -55.03
CA ASN A 21 14.61 56.16 -53.95
C ASN A 21 13.91 55.87 -52.61
N LYS A 22 12.57 55.85 -52.55
CA LYS A 22 11.81 55.36 -51.39
C LYS A 22 11.54 53.86 -51.39
N TYR A 23 11.73 53.16 -52.52
CA TYR A 23 11.64 51.69 -52.58
C TYR A 23 13.01 51.09 -52.91
N ASP A 24 13.86 51.06 -51.88
CA ASP A 24 15.16 50.38 -51.87
C ASP A 24 14.93 48.85 -51.74
N LEU A 25 14.66 48.21 -52.88
CA LEU A 25 14.52 46.74 -53.00
C LEU A 25 15.86 46.01 -53.15
N ASP A 26 17.00 46.72 -53.10
CA ASP A 26 18.35 46.13 -53.05
C ASP A 26 18.71 45.67 -51.62
N LYS A 27 17.81 45.89 -50.64
CA LYS A 27 17.84 45.25 -49.34
C LYS A 27 16.86 44.10 -49.33
N ASP A 28 17.31 42.94 -48.86
CA ASP A 28 16.46 41.77 -48.67
C ASP A 28 15.23 42.17 -47.85
N ILE A 29 14.04 41.97 -48.42
CA ILE A 29 12.80 42.05 -47.65
C ILE A 29 12.84 40.89 -46.68
N ASP A 30 12.87 41.20 -45.39
CA ASP A 30 12.80 40.19 -44.34
C ASP A 30 11.44 39.46 -44.43
N MET A 31 11.47 38.27 -45.01
CA MET A 31 10.32 37.39 -45.17
C MET A 31 10.14 36.50 -43.94
N THR A 32 10.25 37.07 -42.74
CA THR A 32 9.96 36.39 -41.49
C THR A 32 8.72 36.97 -40.83
N ILE A 33 7.83 36.09 -40.38
CA ILE A 33 6.71 36.45 -39.51
C ILE A 33 6.96 35.80 -38.17
N ASN A 34 7.24 36.62 -37.16
CA ASN A 34 7.40 36.20 -35.78
C ASN A 34 6.03 36.06 -35.11
N VAL A 35 5.69 34.86 -34.65
CA VAL A 35 4.40 34.55 -34.01
C VAL A 35 4.62 34.17 -32.55
N GLY A 36 4.71 35.18 -31.68
CA GLY A 36 4.90 35.01 -30.23
C GLY A 36 6.27 35.41 -29.70
N GLY A 37 6.76 36.60 -30.07
CA GLY A 37 8.11 37.07 -29.71
C GLY A 37 9.14 36.76 -30.79
N GLU A 38 10.42 36.93 -30.49
CA GLU A 38 11.52 36.84 -31.49
C GLU A 38 11.85 35.40 -31.93
N HIS A 39 11.13 34.37 -31.42
CA HIS A 39 11.62 32.99 -31.40
C HIS A 39 10.75 31.95 -32.15
N LEU A 40 9.58 32.32 -32.66
CA LEU A 40 8.80 31.46 -33.57
C LEU A 40 8.68 32.09 -34.97
N THR A 41 9.71 31.86 -35.77
CA THR A 41 9.91 32.49 -37.07
C THR A 41 9.29 31.67 -38.21
N ILE A 42 8.15 32.14 -38.74
CA ILE A 42 7.51 31.52 -39.92
C ILE A 42 8.10 32.14 -41.20
N PRO A 43 8.66 31.35 -42.14
CA PRO A 43 9.15 31.86 -43.42
C PRO A 43 7.97 32.26 -44.33
N ALA A 44 7.81 33.58 -44.52
CA ALA A 44 6.75 34.23 -45.27
C ALA A 44 7.01 34.19 -46.79
N GLY A 45 7.11 32.99 -47.37
CA GLY A 45 7.39 32.80 -48.80
C GLY A 45 6.51 31.77 -49.51
N SER A 46 5.56 31.13 -48.81
CA SER A 46 4.65 30.13 -49.38
C SER A 46 3.20 30.62 -49.35
N SER A 47 2.46 30.36 -50.44
CA SER A 47 1.00 30.56 -50.50
C SER A 47 0.21 29.41 -49.86
N ASP A 48 0.88 28.34 -49.44
CA ASP A 48 0.26 27.20 -48.76
C ASP A 48 0.17 27.42 -47.25
N THR A 49 -0.82 26.81 -46.60
CA THR A 49 -0.96 26.80 -45.14
C THR A 49 0.33 26.30 -44.47
N ALA A 50 0.91 27.15 -43.61
CA ALA A 50 1.96 26.75 -42.69
C ALA A 50 1.34 25.96 -41.53
N TYR A 51 1.92 24.80 -41.23
CA TYR A 51 1.55 23.96 -40.09
C TYR A 51 2.70 23.99 -39.08
N LEU A 52 2.39 23.90 -37.78
CA LEU A 52 3.41 23.80 -36.73
C LEU A 52 4.40 22.66 -36.98
N SER A 53 3.96 21.56 -37.61
CA SER A 53 4.81 20.43 -38.04
C SER A 53 5.82 20.73 -39.16
N LYS A 54 5.90 21.99 -39.64
CA LYS A 54 6.97 22.47 -40.54
C LYS A 54 7.97 23.40 -39.82
N ILE A 55 7.71 23.70 -38.55
CA ILE A 55 8.45 24.67 -37.72
C ILE A 55 9.04 23.95 -36.50
N ILE A 56 8.27 23.02 -35.93
CA ILE A 56 8.67 22.10 -34.88
C ILE A 56 9.02 20.77 -35.57
N GLU A 57 10.29 20.41 -35.56
CA GLU A 57 10.71 19.02 -35.80
C GLU A 57 10.30 18.20 -34.57
N VAL A 58 9.64 17.06 -34.81
CA VAL A 58 9.19 16.12 -33.76
C VAL A 58 9.64 14.74 -34.18
N GLU A 59 10.50 14.12 -33.38
CA GLU A 59 10.89 12.73 -33.52
C GLU A 59 9.93 11.79 -32.76
N GLU A 60 9.86 10.53 -33.19
CA GLU A 60 9.00 9.52 -32.55
C GLU A 60 9.59 9.11 -31.20
N GLY A 61 9.01 9.65 -30.12
CA GLY A 61 9.50 9.46 -28.74
C GLY A 61 9.82 10.76 -28.00
N ASP A 62 9.85 11.90 -28.71
CA ASP A 62 9.99 13.22 -28.08
C ASP A 62 8.86 13.50 -27.10
N ILE A 63 9.15 14.36 -26.12
CA ILE A 63 8.20 14.78 -25.08
C ILE A 63 7.00 15.57 -25.64
N LEU A 64 7.08 16.08 -26.88
CA LEU A 64 6.06 16.92 -27.50
C LEU A 64 5.47 16.23 -28.75
N GLN A 65 4.27 15.66 -28.65
CA GLN A 65 3.65 14.88 -29.74
C GLN A 65 2.30 15.46 -30.20
N PRO A 66 1.99 15.51 -31.51
CA PRO A 66 0.66 15.89 -31.98
C PRO A 66 -0.33 14.71 -31.85
N ASP A 67 -1.45 14.92 -31.15
CA ASP A 67 -2.52 13.93 -31.08
C ASP A 67 -3.08 13.63 -32.49
N ALA A 68 -3.28 12.34 -32.76
CA ALA A 68 -3.62 11.84 -34.10
C ALA A 68 -5.03 12.25 -34.54
N ALA A 69 -5.97 12.47 -33.61
CA ALA A 69 -7.36 12.78 -33.89
C ALA A 69 -7.65 14.28 -33.93
N THR A 70 -7.15 15.03 -32.94
CA THR A 70 -7.42 16.45 -32.73
C THR A 70 -6.37 17.38 -33.34
N ARG A 71 -5.15 16.87 -33.60
CA ARG A 71 -3.97 17.65 -34.02
C ARG A 71 -3.50 18.71 -33.02
N VAL A 72 -3.98 18.65 -31.77
CA VAL A 72 -3.44 19.40 -30.64
C VAL A 72 -2.08 18.80 -30.27
N TYR A 73 -1.11 19.62 -29.88
CA TYR A 73 0.18 19.14 -29.38
C TYR A 73 0.06 18.83 -27.88
N HIS A 74 0.60 17.68 -27.47
CA HIS A 74 0.57 17.21 -26.10
C HIS A 74 1.99 17.08 -25.55
N LEU A 75 2.19 17.51 -24.30
CA LEU A 75 3.37 17.16 -23.52
C LEU A 75 3.14 15.77 -22.90
N THR A 76 3.94 14.79 -23.30
CA THR A 76 3.82 13.39 -22.83
C THR A 76 5.12 12.89 -22.22
N LYS A 77 5.11 12.54 -20.94
CA LYS A 77 6.25 11.93 -20.22
C LYS A 77 5.76 10.74 -19.42
N LYS A 78 6.47 9.62 -19.48
CA LYS A 78 6.17 8.41 -18.71
C LYS A 78 7.44 7.84 -18.12
N ASP A 79 7.37 7.35 -16.89
CA ASP A 79 8.46 6.64 -16.23
C ASP A 79 7.93 5.76 -15.09
N ASP A 80 8.80 4.87 -14.58
CA ASP A 80 8.50 4.05 -13.42
C ASP A 80 8.71 4.84 -12.10
N ILE A 81 7.98 4.44 -11.05
CA ILE A 81 8.11 4.98 -9.69
C ILE A 81 8.70 3.88 -8.81
N ASP A 82 9.86 4.14 -8.20
CA ASP A 82 10.46 3.18 -7.26
C ASP A 82 9.72 3.23 -5.92
N VAL A 83 8.93 2.19 -5.66
CA VAL A 83 8.28 1.95 -4.37
C VAL A 83 8.91 0.72 -3.73
N LYS A 84 9.51 0.91 -2.55
CA LYS A 84 10.17 -0.18 -1.83
C LYS A 84 9.13 -1.21 -1.36
N PRO A 85 9.44 -2.52 -1.47
CA PRO A 85 8.55 -3.56 -1.00
C PRO A 85 8.29 -3.39 0.51
N THR A 86 7.03 -3.45 0.93
CA THR A 86 6.69 -3.43 2.36
C THR A 86 6.58 -4.85 2.91
N THR A 87 6.89 -5.06 4.18
CA THR A 87 6.85 -6.38 4.84
C THR A 87 6.40 -6.19 6.27
N VAL A 88 5.36 -6.93 6.68
CA VAL A 88 4.98 -7.04 8.10
C VAL A 88 5.64 -8.30 8.67
N LYS A 89 6.41 -8.18 9.75
CA LYS A 89 7.15 -9.31 10.33
C LYS A 89 6.23 -10.41 10.87
N GLU A 90 6.71 -11.64 10.85
CA GLU A 90 6.06 -12.77 11.53
C GLU A 90 5.96 -12.52 13.05
N VAL A 91 4.90 -13.06 13.66
CA VAL A 91 4.65 -12.94 15.09
C VAL A 91 5.00 -14.25 15.78
N THR A 92 6.04 -14.25 16.62
CA THR A 92 6.44 -15.42 17.41
C THR A 92 5.94 -15.30 18.84
N ILE A 93 5.01 -16.18 19.24
CA ILE A 93 4.49 -16.33 20.60
C ILE A 93 5.30 -17.43 21.31
N SER A 94 5.97 -17.11 22.41
CA SER A 94 6.86 -18.03 23.12
C SER A 94 6.17 -19.28 23.65
N GLU A 95 6.92 -20.38 23.78
CA GLU A 95 6.46 -21.58 24.49
C GLU A 95 5.97 -21.22 25.91
N THR A 96 4.83 -21.78 26.30
CA THR A 96 4.28 -21.61 27.65
C THR A 96 3.98 -22.94 28.32
N THR A 97 4.10 -22.96 29.65
CA THR A 97 3.80 -24.09 30.51
C THR A 97 2.79 -23.66 31.58
N THR A 98 1.57 -24.14 31.47
CA THR A 98 0.55 -23.97 32.53
C THR A 98 0.53 -25.23 33.40
N LYS A 99 0.73 -25.03 34.70
CA LYS A 99 0.52 -26.07 35.73
C LYS A 99 -0.83 -25.79 36.37
N LEU A 100 -1.66 -26.82 36.49
CA LEU A 100 -2.90 -26.72 37.24
C LEU A 100 -2.62 -27.12 38.70
N GLU A 101 -3.45 -26.67 39.64
CA GLU A 101 -3.32 -27.02 41.05
C GLU A 101 -3.43 -28.54 41.29
N GLU A 102 -2.57 -29.06 42.16
CA GLU A 102 -2.57 -30.48 42.55
C GLU A 102 -3.89 -30.85 43.25
N THR A 103 -4.62 -31.82 42.70
CA THR A 103 -5.89 -32.29 43.25
C THR A 103 -5.71 -33.65 43.92
N LYS A 104 -6.06 -33.79 45.19
CA LYS A 104 -6.04 -35.07 45.91
C LYS A 104 -7.24 -35.92 45.47
N ILE A 105 -6.98 -37.07 44.88
CA ILE A 105 -8.02 -37.98 44.35
C ILE A 105 -8.23 -39.24 45.21
N VAL A 106 -7.27 -39.53 46.10
CA VAL A 106 -7.43 -40.47 47.22
C VAL A 106 -6.71 -39.88 48.42
N ASN A 107 -7.34 -39.92 49.59
CA ASN A 107 -6.71 -39.59 50.86
C ASN A 107 -7.22 -40.56 51.93
N THR A 108 -6.40 -41.53 52.32
CA THR A 108 -6.77 -42.54 53.30
C THR A 108 -5.76 -42.66 54.45
N THR A 109 -6.30 -42.56 55.67
CA THR A 109 -5.58 -42.74 56.94
C THR A 109 -5.78 -44.14 57.55
N SER A 110 -6.60 -44.98 56.93
CA SER A 110 -6.93 -46.34 57.38
C SER A 110 -6.89 -47.32 56.21
N SER A 111 -6.08 -48.37 56.32
CA SER A 111 -5.75 -49.24 55.18
C SER A 111 -6.98 -49.75 54.43
N LEU A 112 -7.08 -49.37 53.15
CA LEU A 112 -8.10 -49.88 52.23
C LEU A 112 -7.63 -51.22 51.63
N ILE A 113 -8.58 -52.03 51.16
CA ILE A 113 -8.30 -53.32 50.52
C ILE A 113 -9.12 -53.42 49.24
N ASN A 114 -8.50 -53.09 48.10
CA ASN A 114 -9.07 -53.20 46.76
C ASN A 114 -10.44 -52.51 46.62
N GLU A 115 -10.52 -51.26 47.10
CA GLU A 115 -11.72 -50.41 47.02
C GLU A 115 -11.66 -49.46 45.81
N ASP A 116 -12.82 -48.97 45.38
CA ASP A 116 -12.94 -47.97 44.31
C ASP A 116 -13.34 -46.61 44.92
N VAL A 117 -12.56 -45.57 44.62
CA VAL A 117 -12.74 -44.20 45.14
C VAL A 117 -13.12 -43.28 43.98
N THR A 118 -14.21 -42.54 44.12
CA THR A 118 -14.62 -41.49 43.17
C THR A 118 -14.42 -40.14 43.83
N GLU A 119 -13.75 -39.21 43.14
CA GLU A 119 -13.47 -37.87 43.64
C GLU A 119 -13.74 -36.82 42.57
N GLY A 120 -14.24 -35.65 43.01
CA GLY A 120 -14.51 -34.51 42.14
C GLY A 120 -13.24 -33.75 41.78
N ILE A 121 -13.07 -33.45 40.50
CA ILE A 121 -11.99 -32.61 39.99
C ILE A 121 -12.55 -31.22 39.70
N ASN A 122 -11.95 -30.21 40.32
CA ASN A 122 -12.09 -28.81 39.96
C ASN A 122 -10.75 -28.13 40.27
N THR A 123 -9.90 -27.99 39.25
CA THR A 123 -8.58 -27.37 39.37
C THR A 123 -8.33 -26.44 38.20
N LEU A 124 -7.53 -25.41 38.44
CA LEU A 124 -7.25 -24.33 37.50
C LEU A 124 -5.74 -24.07 37.43
N GLY A 125 -5.31 -23.42 36.35
CA GLY A 125 -3.95 -22.93 36.17
C GLY A 125 -3.93 -21.73 35.25
N ASP A 126 -3.12 -20.74 35.60
CA ASP A 126 -2.98 -19.52 34.80
C ASP A 126 -2.26 -19.81 33.47
N PHE A 127 -2.89 -19.43 32.37
CA PHE A 127 -2.29 -19.41 31.05
C PHE A 127 -1.71 -18.02 30.79
N LYS A 128 -0.41 -17.98 30.49
CA LYS A 128 0.27 -16.77 30.05
C LYS A 128 1.22 -17.10 28.90
N ALA A 129 1.00 -16.51 27.74
CA ALA A 129 1.93 -16.55 26.62
C ALA A 129 2.34 -15.13 26.23
N GLU A 130 3.57 -14.94 25.78
CA GLU A 130 4.15 -13.63 25.48
C GLU A 130 4.76 -13.63 24.08
N SER A 131 4.67 -12.50 23.39
CA SER A 131 5.38 -12.23 22.15
C SER A 131 6.10 -10.89 22.29
N ASN A 132 7.36 -10.86 21.83
CA ASN A 132 8.23 -9.70 21.85
C ASN A 132 8.67 -9.40 20.42
N ASN A 133 8.80 -8.12 20.07
CA ASN A 133 9.08 -7.62 18.71
C ASN A 133 7.90 -7.76 17.73
N ILE A 134 6.68 -7.53 18.20
CA ILE A 134 5.51 -7.30 17.33
C ILE A 134 5.81 -6.10 16.43
N ASP A 135 5.52 -6.24 15.13
CA ASP A 135 5.71 -5.18 14.14
C ASP A 135 4.83 -3.96 14.45
N GLU A 136 5.37 -2.75 14.32
CA GLU A 136 4.62 -1.50 14.54
C GLU A 136 3.46 -1.34 13.55
N ALA A 137 3.49 -2.03 12.41
CA ALA A 137 2.37 -2.12 11.49
C ALA A 137 1.12 -2.75 12.13
N LEU A 138 1.27 -3.62 13.14
CA LEU A 138 0.18 -4.36 13.76
C LEU A 138 -0.46 -3.54 14.89
N LYS A 139 -1.47 -2.73 14.57
CA LYS A 139 -2.15 -1.83 15.53
C LYS A 139 -3.13 -2.58 16.43
N GLU A 140 -3.82 -3.59 15.89
CA GLU A 140 -4.75 -4.43 16.65
C GLU A 140 -4.80 -5.84 16.03
N LEU A 141 -4.81 -6.87 16.88
CA LEU A 141 -4.82 -8.27 16.49
C LEU A 141 -6.21 -8.89 16.79
N GLY A 142 -6.96 -9.20 15.74
CA GLY A 142 -8.21 -9.95 15.81
C GLY A 142 -7.96 -11.47 15.86
N ALA A 143 -7.07 -11.97 15.00
CA ALA A 143 -6.63 -13.36 14.98
C ALA A 143 -5.17 -13.51 14.50
N LEU A 144 -4.53 -14.61 14.91
CA LEU A 144 -3.20 -15.03 14.49
C LEU A 144 -3.23 -16.53 14.16
N TYR A 145 -2.71 -16.92 13.00
CA TYR A 145 -2.66 -18.33 12.57
C TYR A 145 -1.25 -18.74 12.12
N ALA A 146 -0.90 -19.98 12.42
CA ALA A 146 0.35 -20.61 12.00
C ALA A 146 0.13 -21.52 10.79
N LYS A 147 1.06 -21.47 9.82
CA LYS A 147 1.08 -22.29 8.60
C LYS A 147 0.97 -23.79 8.88
N THR A 148 1.51 -24.22 10.01
CA THR A 148 1.46 -25.59 10.50
C THR A 148 1.01 -25.59 11.96
N PRO A 149 -0.02 -26.37 12.33
CA PRO A 149 -0.50 -26.42 13.71
C PRO A 149 0.56 -26.90 14.71
N VAL A 150 0.63 -26.20 15.83
CA VAL A 150 1.63 -26.34 16.88
C VAL A 150 1.13 -27.29 17.98
N ASP A 151 2.05 -27.96 18.66
CA ASP A 151 1.71 -28.95 19.69
C ASP A 151 1.35 -28.29 21.02
N LEU A 152 0.17 -28.64 21.55
CA LEU A 152 -0.15 -28.51 22.96
C LEU A 152 -0.08 -29.90 23.59
N ILE A 153 0.91 -30.11 24.46
CA ILE A 153 1.12 -31.38 25.15
C ILE A 153 0.45 -31.30 26.52
N LEU A 154 -0.63 -32.04 26.70
CA LEU A 154 -1.21 -32.35 28.01
C LEU A 154 -0.44 -33.53 28.62
N THR A 155 -0.08 -33.39 29.89
CA THR A 155 0.37 -34.48 30.76
C THR A 155 -0.47 -34.48 32.03
N ILE A 156 -0.87 -35.65 32.51
CA ILE A 156 -1.45 -35.83 33.84
C ILE A 156 -0.57 -36.84 34.57
N ASP A 157 0.19 -36.34 35.54
CA ASP A 157 1.05 -37.13 36.41
C ASP A 157 0.31 -37.49 37.71
N PHE A 158 0.78 -38.53 38.40
CA PHE A 158 0.18 -39.04 39.62
C PHE A 158 1.20 -39.07 40.75
N ALA A 159 1.07 -38.17 41.72
CA ALA A 159 1.93 -38.10 42.89
C ALA A 159 1.36 -39.01 43.98
N ASN A 160 2.15 -39.99 44.42
CA ASN A 160 1.71 -40.99 45.40
C ASN A 160 2.59 -40.94 46.67
N THR A 161 2.00 -41.15 47.83
CA THR A 161 2.65 -41.10 49.14
C THR A 161 2.20 -42.25 50.03
N GLY A 162 3.05 -42.69 50.96
CA GLY A 162 2.75 -43.81 51.86
C GLY A 162 2.97 -45.19 51.20
N ASP A 163 2.18 -46.18 51.61
CA ASP A 163 2.13 -47.53 51.03
C ASP A 163 0.92 -47.74 50.12
N LEU A 164 0.22 -46.65 49.78
CA LEU A 164 -0.92 -46.63 48.88
C LEU A 164 -0.57 -47.20 47.50
N SER A 165 -1.44 -48.04 46.98
CA SER A 165 -1.37 -48.62 45.64
C SER A 165 -2.76 -48.58 44.99
N PHE A 166 -2.79 -48.53 43.66
CA PHE A 166 -4.02 -48.49 42.86
C PHE A 166 -3.77 -49.18 41.52
N ALA A 167 -4.80 -49.79 40.95
CA ALA A 167 -4.69 -50.46 39.65
C ALA A 167 -4.85 -49.47 38.49
N LYS A 168 -5.78 -48.52 38.62
CA LYS A 168 -6.25 -47.69 37.51
C LYS A 168 -6.83 -46.35 37.97
N VAL A 169 -6.63 -45.30 37.19
CA VAL A 169 -7.42 -44.05 37.27
C VAL A 169 -8.16 -43.87 35.95
N LYS A 170 -9.48 -43.66 36.01
CA LYS A 170 -10.35 -43.47 34.85
C LYS A 170 -11.14 -42.17 35.00
N ALA A 171 -11.20 -41.38 33.93
CA ALA A 171 -12.05 -40.20 33.85
C ALA A 171 -13.55 -40.57 33.80
N ASN A 172 -14.36 -39.78 34.50
CA ASN A 172 -15.83 -39.85 34.50
C ASN A 172 -16.38 -38.43 34.32
N ASN A 173 -17.00 -38.14 33.17
CA ASN A 173 -17.42 -36.79 32.77
C ASN A 173 -16.31 -35.72 32.83
N LEU A 174 -15.04 -36.11 32.82
CA LEU A 174 -13.90 -35.20 32.94
C LEU A 174 -13.68 -34.44 31.63
N LYS A 175 -13.49 -33.13 31.73
CA LYS A 175 -13.06 -32.25 30.64
C LYS A 175 -11.95 -31.30 31.08
N ILE A 176 -11.23 -30.77 30.10
CA ILE A 176 -10.35 -29.60 30.26
C ILE A 176 -10.94 -28.47 29.44
N VAL A 177 -11.08 -27.28 30.04
CA VAL A 177 -11.55 -26.07 29.38
C VAL A 177 -10.32 -25.18 29.16
N PHE A 178 -10.02 -24.88 27.90
CA PHE A 178 -8.98 -23.93 27.51
C PHE A 178 -9.61 -22.53 27.31
N PRO A 179 -8.81 -21.46 27.31
CA PRO A 179 -9.29 -20.14 26.89
C PRO A 179 -9.95 -20.20 25.50
N ASP A 180 -11.10 -19.54 25.38
CA ASP A 180 -11.98 -19.60 24.21
C ASP A 180 -11.35 -19.12 22.90
N TYR A 181 -10.37 -18.23 23.00
CA TYR A 181 -9.57 -17.73 21.89
C TYR A 181 -8.54 -18.75 21.35
N ILE A 182 -8.29 -19.89 21.99
CA ILE A 182 -7.36 -20.91 21.46
C ILE A 182 -8.06 -21.76 20.40
N VAL A 183 -7.56 -21.69 19.16
CA VAL A 183 -8.15 -22.43 18.03
C VAL A 183 -7.45 -23.78 17.87
N PHE A 184 -8.15 -24.86 18.21
CA PHE A 184 -7.70 -26.22 17.98
C PHE A 184 -8.10 -26.74 16.59
N LYS A 185 -7.22 -27.54 15.99
CA LYS A 185 -7.56 -28.36 14.84
C LYS A 185 -8.61 -29.40 15.22
N ALA A 186 -9.54 -29.67 14.33
CA ALA A 186 -10.57 -30.69 14.56
C ALA A 186 -9.96 -32.09 14.80
N GLU A 187 -10.09 -32.60 16.03
CA GLU A 187 -9.62 -33.93 16.44
C GLU A 187 -10.55 -34.59 17.47
N LYS A 188 -10.41 -35.91 17.68
CA LYS A 188 -11.36 -36.71 18.48
C LYS A 188 -11.45 -36.24 19.94
N GLY A 189 -12.59 -35.69 20.33
CA GLY A 189 -12.84 -35.25 21.70
C GLY A 189 -12.50 -33.80 21.98
N ILE A 190 -12.02 -33.04 20.98
CA ILE A 190 -12.05 -31.57 21.03
C ILE A 190 -13.45 -31.10 20.64
N GLN A 191 -14.01 -30.16 21.40
CA GLN A 191 -15.28 -29.49 21.16
C GLN A 191 -15.09 -27.99 21.40
N GLY A 192 -14.76 -27.24 20.33
CA GLY A 192 -14.35 -25.84 20.46
C GLY A 192 -13.06 -25.73 21.26
N HIS A 193 -13.13 -25.04 22.41
CA HIS A 193 -12.02 -24.89 23.36
C HIS A 193 -12.06 -25.92 24.52
N GLU A 194 -12.93 -26.94 24.46
CA GLU A 194 -12.97 -28.02 25.45
C GLU A 194 -12.33 -29.32 24.93
N LEU A 195 -11.56 -30.00 25.79
CA LEU A 195 -11.09 -31.37 25.59
C LEU A 195 -11.88 -32.32 26.50
N ILE A 196 -12.72 -33.15 25.90
CA ILE A 196 -13.49 -34.18 26.60
C ILE A 196 -12.61 -35.42 26.81
N LEU A 197 -12.40 -35.78 28.08
CA LEU A 197 -11.64 -36.95 28.52
C LEU A 197 -12.56 -38.06 29.08
N ASP A 198 -13.88 -37.92 28.97
CA ASP A 198 -14.82 -38.93 29.49
C ASP A 198 -14.50 -40.36 29.01
N GLY A 199 -14.61 -41.29 29.95
CA GLY A 199 -14.29 -42.70 29.75
C GLY A 199 -12.80 -43.03 29.57
N GLN A 200 -11.90 -42.05 29.42
CA GLN A 200 -10.47 -42.30 29.18
C GLN A 200 -9.79 -42.90 30.41
N VAL A 201 -8.77 -43.71 30.15
CA VAL A 201 -7.87 -44.23 31.18
C VAL A 201 -6.72 -43.24 31.33
N LEU A 202 -6.60 -42.64 32.51
CA LEU A 202 -5.56 -41.65 32.80
C LEU A 202 -4.32 -42.30 33.41
N SER A 203 -4.48 -43.43 34.10
CA SER A 203 -3.35 -44.20 34.63
C SER A 203 -3.67 -45.68 34.68
N GLU A 204 -2.67 -46.52 34.39
CA GLU A 204 -2.64 -47.93 34.78
C GLU A 204 -1.36 -48.17 35.58
N ASN A 205 -1.51 -48.65 36.83
CA ASN A 205 -0.41 -48.90 37.77
C ASN A 205 0.58 -47.71 37.96
N GLY A 206 0.09 -46.47 37.91
CA GLY A 206 0.89 -45.26 38.14
C GLY A 206 1.57 -44.66 36.90
N SER A 207 1.25 -45.13 35.69
CA SER A 207 1.68 -44.46 34.46
C SER A 207 1.07 -43.05 34.34
N SER A 208 1.83 -42.08 33.83
CA SER A 208 1.29 -40.77 33.44
C SER A 208 0.40 -40.87 32.20
N TYR A 209 -0.65 -40.06 32.12
CA TYR A 209 -1.37 -39.80 30.88
C TYR A 209 -0.60 -38.76 30.07
N SER A 210 -0.54 -38.91 28.74
CA SER A 210 -0.15 -37.80 27.87
C SER A 210 -0.96 -37.80 26.59
N ARG A 211 -1.31 -36.59 26.12
CA ARG A 211 -2.01 -36.37 24.88
C ARG A 211 -1.50 -35.09 24.22
N THR A 212 -1.13 -35.20 22.95
CA THR A 212 -0.79 -34.04 22.12
C THR A 212 -2.03 -33.60 21.34
N LEU A 213 -2.36 -32.31 21.43
CA LEU A 213 -3.38 -31.62 20.65
C LEU A 213 -2.69 -30.72 19.62
N LYS A 214 -3.39 -30.40 18.53
CA LYS A 214 -2.90 -29.44 17.52
C LYS A 214 -3.63 -28.09 17.64
N VAL A 215 -2.88 -27.02 17.90
CA VAL A 215 -3.36 -25.62 17.94
C VAL A 215 -3.01 -24.94 16.61
N GLU A 216 -4.01 -24.38 15.94
CA GLU A 216 -3.85 -23.71 14.63
C GLU A 216 -3.56 -22.21 14.80
N GLY A 217 -4.00 -21.60 15.90
CA GLY A 217 -3.86 -20.17 16.13
C GLY A 217 -4.59 -19.65 17.36
N TYR A 218 -4.70 -18.33 17.42
CA TYR A 218 -5.42 -17.55 18.42
C TYR A 218 -6.47 -16.68 17.72
N LYS A 219 -7.70 -16.60 18.23
CA LYS A 219 -8.79 -15.77 17.70
C LYS A 219 -9.43 -14.96 18.83
N PHE A 220 -9.05 -13.69 18.93
CA PHE A 220 -9.48 -12.77 19.98
C PHE A 220 -10.77 -12.03 19.67
N SER A 221 -10.96 -11.61 18.40
CA SER A 221 -12.14 -10.87 17.95
C SER A 221 -12.34 -11.04 16.44
N GLU A 222 -13.60 -10.92 15.98
CA GLU A 222 -13.95 -10.74 14.57
C GLU A 222 -14.20 -9.26 14.21
N ASN A 223 -14.34 -8.38 15.20
CA ASN A 223 -14.67 -6.97 15.03
C ASN A 223 -13.52 -6.07 15.48
N ALA A 224 -13.25 -5.02 14.70
CA ALA A 224 -12.28 -3.99 15.05
C ALA A 224 -12.66 -3.23 16.33
N GLY A 225 -11.64 -2.81 17.08
CA GLY A 225 -11.77 -2.17 18.39
C GLY A 225 -11.86 -3.14 19.57
N ALA A 226 -12.05 -4.44 19.33
CA ALA A 226 -12.22 -5.47 20.37
C ALA A 226 -11.11 -6.55 20.37
N GLY A 227 -10.14 -6.47 19.46
CA GLY A 227 -8.97 -7.35 19.44
C GLY A 227 -7.90 -6.98 20.48
N ARG A 228 -6.77 -7.70 20.45
CA ARG A 228 -5.63 -7.42 21.33
C ARG A 228 -4.72 -6.37 20.70
N LYS A 229 -4.48 -5.27 21.42
CA LYS A 229 -3.56 -4.20 20.99
C LYS A 229 -2.17 -4.47 21.58
N PRO A 230 -1.12 -4.57 20.76
CA PRO A 230 0.26 -4.63 21.25
C PRO A 230 0.61 -3.37 22.04
N ASN A 231 1.47 -3.50 23.05
CA ASN A 231 1.99 -2.39 23.83
C ASN A 231 3.51 -2.36 23.71
N GLU A 232 4.07 -1.27 23.19
CA GLU A 232 5.52 -1.08 22.99
C GLU A 232 6.20 -2.28 22.26
N GLY A 233 5.54 -2.84 21.24
CA GLY A 233 6.05 -4.00 20.49
C GLY A 233 5.95 -5.34 21.24
N THR A 234 5.21 -5.41 22.34
CA THR A 234 4.94 -6.63 23.10
C THR A 234 3.46 -7.00 23.09
N LEU A 235 3.17 -8.30 23.20
CA LEU A 235 1.82 -8.85 23.35
C LEU A 235 1.81 -9.88 24.47
N THR A 236 0.92 -9.70 25.44
CA THR A 236 0.63 -10.70 26.48
C THR A 236 -0.75 -11.31 26.24
N ILE A 237 -0.82 -12.64 26.23
CA ILE A 237 -2.04 -13.42 26.07
C ILE A 237 -2.29 -14.16 27.38
N GLU A 238 -3.34 -13.75 28.11
CA GLU A 238 -3.67 -14.27 29.44
C GLU A 238 -5.05 -14.93 29.45
N GLY A 239 -5.16 -16.03 30.20
CA GLY A 239 -6.40 -16.78 30.40
C GLY A 239 -6.25 -17.81 31.51
N VAL A 240 -7.25 -18.67 31.66
CA VAL A 240 -7.25 -19.77 32.65
C VAL A 240 -7.52 -21.08 31.91
N ILE A 241 -6.79 -22.13 32.27
CA ILE A 241 -7.13 -23.52 31.89
C ILE A 241 -7.72 -24.19 33.12
N SER A 242 -8.95 -24.71 33.03
CA SER A 242 -9.57 -25.52 34.10
C SER A 242 -9.66 -26.99 33.72
N MET A 243 -9.71 -27.86 34.72
CA MET A 243 -10.08 -29.26 34.59
C MET A 243 -11.23 -29.54 35.56
N GLU A 244 -12.32 -30.08 35.01
CA GLU A 244 -13.61 -30.20 35.69
C GLU A 244 -14.24 -31.57 35.41
N GLY A 245 -14.84 -32.19 36.43
CA GLY A 245 -15.56 -33.46 36.32
C GLY A 245 -15.23 -34.40 37.48
N GLU A 246 -15.09 -35.69 37.22
CA GLU A 246 -14.75 -36.70 38.24
C GLU A 246 -13.69 -37.67 37.74
N VAL A 247 -13.01 -38.33 38.68
CA VAL A 247 -12.20 -39.52 38.39
C VAL A 247 -12.58 -40.67 39.31
N VAL A 248 -12.52 -41.89 38.78
CA VAL A 248 -12.65 -43.13 39.53
C VAL A 248 -11.26 -43.79 39.61
N THR A 249 -10.75 -43.94 40.83
CA THR A 249 -9.52 -44.67 41.14
C THR A 249 -9.91 -46.06 41.62
N SER A 250 -9.54 -47.10 40.88
CA SER A 250 -9.95 -48.48 41.16
C SER A 250 -8.82 -49.33 41.77
N GLY A 251 -9.22 -50.27 42.64
CA GLY A 251 -8.30 -51.23 43.29
C GLY A 251 -7.38 -50.58 44.32
N VAL A 252 -7.84 -49.52 45.00
CA VAL A 252 -7.09 -48.78 46.01
C VAL A 252 -6.82 -49.65 47.22
N SER A 253 -5.55 -49.77 47.61
CA SER A 253 -5.10 -50.55 48.77
C SER A 253 -3.97 -49.84 49.53
N GLY A 254 -3.91 -50.00 50.86
CA GLY A 254 -2.89 -49.35 51.71
C GLY A 254 -3.32 -47.99 52.26
N THR A 255 -2.35 -47.18 52.69
CA THR A 255 -2.53 -45.85 53.30
C THR A 255 -1.70 -44.75 52.64
N GLY A 256 -2.23 -43.53 52.60
CA GLY A 256 -1.56 -42.37 52.03
C GLY A 256 -2.46 -41.49 51.16
N ILE A 257 -1.81 -40.67 50.33
CA ILE A 257 -2.45 -39.71 49.43
C ILE A 257 -2.00 -39.99 48.00
N LEU A 258 -2.97 -40.09 47.09
CA LEU A 258 -2.79 -40.01 45.65
C LEU A 258 -3.30 -38.66 45.16
N SER A 259 -2.46 -37.92 44.47
CA SER A 259 -2.81 -36.65 43.84
C SER A 259 -2.65 -36.71 42.32
N LEU A 260 -3.57 -36.06 41.63
CA LEU A 260 -3.58 -35.82 40.19
C LEU A 260 -2.91 -34.46 39.93
N VAL A 261 -1.90 -34.44 39.06
CA VAL A 261 -1.07 -33.27 38.76
C VAL A 261 -1.16 -32.96 37.25
N PRO A 262 -2.09 -32.09 36.81
CA PRO A 262 -2.20 -31.73 35.41
C PRO A 262 -1.20 -30.65 35.00
N LYS A 263 -0.62 -30.82 33.81
CA LYS A 263 0.30 -29.86 33.19
C LYS A 263 -0.01 -29.77 31.70
N THR A 264 0.02 -28.56 31.15
CA THR A 264 0.05 -28.34 29.70
C THR A 264 1.33 -27.62 29.29
N VAL A 265 1.83 -27.94 28.10
CA VAL A 265 2.92 -27.21 27.44
C VAL A 265 2.47 -26.90 26.02
N LEU A 266 2.22 -25.63 25.71
CA LEU A 266 1.99 -25.15 24.35
C LEU A 266 3.33 -24.69 23.78
N ARG A 267 3.80 -25.37 22.73
CA ARG A 267 5.07 -25.06 22.05
C ARG A 267 5.02 -23.67 21.39
N GLU A 268 6.20 -23.17 21.05
CA GLU A 268 6.37 -21.87 20.39
C GLU A 268 5.55 -21.73 19.10
N MET A 269 4.83 -20.60 19.06
CA MET A 269 3.92 -20.01 18.09
C MET A 269 4.49 -19.13 16.97
N THR A 270 5.04 -19.59 15.84
CA THR A 270 5.28 -18.66 14.70
C THR A 270 4.02 -18.51 13.85
N ALA A 271 3.31 -17.39 14.01
CA ALA A 271 2.18 -17.02 13.18
C ALA A 271 2.67 -16.32 11.90
N ASN A 272 2.23 -16.83 10.75
CA ASN A 272 2.50 -16.27 9.43
C ASN A 272 1.25 -15.65 8.78
N SER A 273 0.12 -15.63 9.48
CA SER A 273 -1.09 -14.93 9.06
C SER A 273 -1.71 -14.21 10.25
N VAL A 274 -2.18 -13.00 9.99
CA VAL A 274 -2.87 -12.14 10.95
C VAL A 274 -4.15 -11.62 10.32
N THR A 275 -5.20 -11.48 11.14
CA THR A 275 -6.38 -10.68 10.83
C THR A 275 -6.47 -9.58 11.88
N GLY A 276 -6.59 -8.32 11.47
CA GLY A 276 -6.57 -7.20 12.41
C GLY A 276 -6.50 -5.83 11.74
N VAL A 277 -6.26 -4.79 12.54
CA VAL A 277 -5.94 -3.45 12.03
C VAL A 277 -4.43 -3.39 11.78
N ILE A 278 -4.08 -3.31 10.51
CA ILE A 278 -2.71 -3.45 10.02
C ILE A 278 -2.40 -2.23 9.14
N GLN A 279 -1.34 -1.51 9.46
CA GLN A 279 -0.97 -0.25 8.80
C GLN A 279 0.54 -0.27 8.53
N PRO A 280 0.99 -0.99 7.49
CA PRO A 280 2.40 -1.10 7.15
C PRO A 280 2.95 0.24 6.66
N GLU A 281 4.23 0.49 6.95
CA GLU A 281 4.97 1.60 6.35
C GLU A 281 5.26 1.28 4.87
N ILE A 282 4.92 2.19 3.97
CA ILE A 282 5.19 2.09 2.53
C ILE A 282 6.09 3.26 2.15
N LYS A 283 7.18 3.00 1.42
CA LYS A 283 8.18 4.01 1.04
C LYS A 283 8.27 4.11 -0.46
N ALA A 284 7.88 5.25 -1.01
CA ALA A 284 8.25 5.65 -2.37
C ALA A 284 9.54 6.47 -2.33
N GLU A 285 10.37 6.38 -3.36
CA GLU A 285 11.43 7.36 -3.59
C GLU A 285 10.86 8.60 -4.29
N THR A 286 11.44 9.76 -3.99
CA THR A 286 11.10 11.02 -4.68
C THR A 286 11.35 10.86 -6.17
N THR A 287 10.33 11.16 -6.98
CA THR A 287 10.34 10.93 -8.42
C THR A 287 10.40 12.26 -9.17
N ASN A 288 11.31 12.40 -10.14
CA ASN A 288 11.46 13.63 -10.91
C ASN A 288 10.88 13.47 -12.31
N ILE A 289 9.89 14.30 -12.65
CA ILE A 289 9.31 14.37 -13.99
C ILE A 289 10.14 15.35 -14.82
N GLU A 290 11.16 14.86 -15.50
CA GLU A 290 12.04 15.67 -16.34
C GLU A 290 11.36 16.14 -17.63
N LEU A 291 11.37 17.46 -17.87
CA LEU A 291 10.82 18.15 -19.04
C LEU A 291 11.92 18.77 -19.95
N ASN A 292 13.17 18.34 -19.77
CA ASN A 292 14.37 18.95 -20.37
C ASN A 292 14.39 19.01 -21.92
N ASP A 293 13.72 18.07 -22.59
CA ASP A 293 13.73 17.91 -24.06
C ASP A 293 12.69 18.78 -24.79
N LEU A 294 12.21 19.84 -24.14
CA LEU A 294 11.32 20.82 -24.75
C LEU A 294 12.03 21.66 -25.84
N PRO A 295 11.37 22.00 -26.96
CA PRO A 295 11.87 22.98 -27.92
C PRO A 295 12.17 24.34 -27.30
N ASP A 296 13.18 25.05 -27.83
CA ASP A 296 13.69 26.31 -27.24
C ASP A 296 12.60 27.40 -27.07
N PHE A 297 11.65 27.49 -28.00
CA PHE A 297 10.54 28.45 -27.92
C PHE A 297 9.57 28.19 -26.74
N LEU A 298 9.65 27.02 -26.10
CA LEU A 298 8.91 26.68 -24.87
C LEU A 298 9.75 26.85 -23.60
N LYS A 299 11.05 27.10 -23.70
CA LYS A 299 11.94 27.26 -22.52
C LYS A 299 11.98 28.68 -21.98
N ASP A 300 11.57 29.66 -22.79
CA ASP A 300 11.56 31.10 -22.49
C ASP A 300 10.73 31.45 -21.24
N GLU A 301 11.21 32.39 -20.42
CA GLU A 301 10.55 32.84 -19.18
C GLU A 301 9.30 33.71 -19.41
N GLU A 302 9.13 34.30 -20.61
CA GLU A 302 7.93 35.04 -21.00
C GLU A 302 6.84 34.13 -21.61
N THR A 303 7.17 32.89 -21.99
CA THR A 303 6.18 31.94 -22.53
C THR A 303 5.14 31.57 -21.49
N ARG A 304 3.86 31.77 -21.83
CA ARG A 304 2.70 31.34 -21.04
C ARG A 304 1.86 30.39 -21.88
N MET A 305 1.59 29.21 -21.34
CA MET A 305 0.71 28.22 -21.95
C MET A 305 -0.69 28.34 -21.34
N ASP A 306 -1.73 28.35 -22.18
CA ASP A 306 -3.09 28.13 -21.69
C ASP A 306 -3.35 26.63 -21.69
N ILE A 307 -3.34 26.01 -20.51
CA ILE A 307 -3.51 24.58 -20.35
C ILE A 307 -4.94 24.33 -19.86
N THR A 308 -5.77 23.75 -20.73
CA THR A 308 -7.19 23.56 -20.39
C THR A 308 -7.36 22.54 -19.25
N ASN A 309 -6.76 21.34 -19.38
CA ASN A 309 -6.86 20.25 -18.42
C ASN A 309 -5.63 19.32 -18.54
N PRO A 310 -4.55 19.55 -17.79
CA PRO A 310 -3.45 18.59 -17.72
C PRO A 310 -3.94 17.34 -16.98
N VAL A 311 -3.40 16.19 -17.36
CA VAL A 311 -3.68 14.90 -16.73
C VAL A 311 -2.35 14.28 -16.29
N ILE A 312 -2.31 13.78 -15.05
CA ILE A 312 -1.26 12.89 -14.59
C ILE A 312 -1.93 11.57 -14.23
N LEU A 313 -1.61 10.51 -14.97
CA LEU A 313 -2.03 9.16 -14.64
C LEU A 313 -1.03 8.55 -13.66
N LEU A 314 -1.52 8.07 -12.52
CA LEU A 314 -0.80 7.20 -11.61
C LEU A 314 -1.26 5.76 -11.84
N ARG A 315 -0.34 4.87 -12.22
CA ARG A 315 -0.58 3.44 -12.40
C ARG A 315 0.09 2.70 -11.24
N ALA A 316 -0.63 1.82 -10.55
CA ALA A 316 -0.07 1.06 -9.42
C ALA A 316 -0.78 -0.29 -9.22
N GLU A 317 -0.03 -1.33 -8.87
CA GLU A 317 -0.57 -2.64 -8.50
C GLU A 317 -0.42 -2.88 -6.99
N ASN A 318 -1.48 -2.61 -6.22
CA ASN A 318 -1.51 -2.74 -4.77
C ASN A 318 -1.75 -4.21 -4.38
N GLN A 319 -0.73 -4.88 -3.81
CA GLN A 319 -0.81 -6.28 -3.37
C GLN A 319 -1.42 -6.48 -1.97
N LEU A 320 -1.81 -5.41 -1.28
CA LEU A 320 -2.48 -5.50 0.02
C LEU A 320 -3.98 -5.76 -0.17
N GLU A 321 -4.57 -6.53 0.74
CA GLU A 321 -6.02 -6.76 0.82
C GLU A 321 -6.77 -5.58 1.48
N THR A 322 -6.21 -4.37 1.41
CA THR A 322 -6.74 -3.12 1.95
C THR A 322 -6.43 -1.98 0.99
N PRO A 323 -7.27 -0.92 0.92
CA PRO A 323 -6.92 0.28 0.20
C PRO A 323 -5.65 0.94 0.76
N VAL A 324 -4.83 1.48 -0.14
CA VAL A 324 -3.73 2.40 0.15
C VAL A 324 -4.15 3.79 -0.32
N GLU A 325 -4.11 4.79 0.55
CA GLU A 325 -4.26 6.18 0.14
C GLU A 325 -2.90 6.73 -0.29
N VAL A 326 -2.88 7.68 -1.23
CA VAL A 326 -1.65 8.37 -1.66
C VAL A 326 -1.82 9.85 -1.40
N ASP A 327 -1.01 10.38 -0.49
CA ASP A 327 -0.76 11.81 -0.39
C ASP A 327 0.45 12.16 -1.26
N ALA A 328 0.46 13.35 -1.86
CA ALA A 328 1.58 13.79 -2.71
C ALA A 328 1.79 15.30 -2.67
N VAL A 329 3.06 15.70 -2.80
CA VAL A 329 3.48 17.08 -3.08
C VAL A 329 4.20 17.10 -4.43
N LEU A 330 3.73 17.95 -5.33
CA LEU A 330 4.33 18.17 -6.64
C LEU A 330 4.94 19.58 -6.66
N THR A 331 6.25 19.65 -6.86
CA THR A 331 7.05 20.88 -6.77
C THR A 331 7.70 21.17 -8.12
N PRO A 332 7.26 22.21 -8.85
CA PRO A 332 7.89 22.57 -10.12
C PRO A 332 9.21 23.31 -9.88
N MET A 333 10.24 22.92 -10.62
CA MET A 333 11.63 23.38 -10.46
C MET A 333 12.13 24.02 -11.77
N LYS A 334 12.87 25.13 -11.67
CA LYS A 334 13.56 25.75 -12.80
C LYS A 334 14.96 26.20 -12.37
N GLY A 335 15.99 25.81 -13.11
CA GLY A 335 17.38 26.07 -12.76
C GLY A 335 17.81 25.51 -11.40
N ASN A 336 17.29 24.34 -11.01
CA ASN A 336 17.42 23.73 -9.67
C ASN A 336 16.83 24.57 -8.50
N ALA A 337 15.92 25.51 -8.79
CA ALA A 337 15.20 26.28 -7.77
C ALA A 337 13.69 26.05 -7.88
N GLN A 338 13.01 25.92 -6.74
CA GLN A 338 11.55 25.82 -6.69
C GLN A 338 10.88 27.09 -7.24
N ILE A 339 9.83 26.92 -8.04
CA ILE A 339 8.99 28.05 -8.45
C ILE A 339 8.02 28.40 -7.31
N ASP A 340 8.30 29.53 -6.64
CA ASP A 340 7.58 29.98 -5.44
C ASP A 340 6.05 30.02 -5.63
N GLY A 341 5.33 29.39 -4.69
CA GLY A 341 3.86 29.41 -4.66
C GLY A 341 3.16 28.57 -5.75
N LYS A 342 3.90 27.75 -6.51
CA LYS A 342 3.36 26.87 -7.56
C LYS A 342 3.25 25.38 -7.17
N GLU A 343 3.64 25.05 -5.95
CA GLU A 343 3.46 23.73 -5.33
C GLU A 343 1.99 23.25 -5.39
N VAL A 344 1.77 21.98 -5.73
CA VAL A 344 0.45 21.35 -5.75
C VAL A 344 0.40 20.18 -4.78
N LYS A 345 -0.70 20.09 -4.01
CA LYS A 345 -0.90 19.07 -2.98
C LYS A 345 -2.12 18.21 -3.29
N VAL A 346 -1.95 16.91 -3.19
CA VAL A 346 -2.94 15.88 -3.56
C VAL A 346 -3.11 14.90 -2.39
N GLY A 347 -4.33 14.41 -2.18
CA GLY A 347 -4.63 13.40 -1.16
C GLY A 347 -5.28 13.94 0.13
N SER A 348 -5.75 13.01 0.97
CA SER A 348 -6.54 13.28 2.17
C SER A 348 -5.73 13.96 3.28
N GLY A 349 -4.43 13.70 3.38
CA GLY A 349 -3.51 14.29 4.36
C GLY A 349 -3.37 15.81 4.23
N TYR A 350 -3.65 16.36 3.04
CA TYR A 350 -3.71 17.80 2.80
C TYR A 350 -5.15 18.36 2.74
N GLY A 351 -6.15 17.59 3.16
CA GLY A 351 -7.57 17.98 3.13
C GLY A 351 -8.15 18.08 1.72
N LYS A 352 -7.53 17.43 0.73
CA LYS A 352 -7.97 17.39 -0.67
C LYS A 352 -8.75 16.09 -0.95
N THR A 353 -9.22 15.92 -2.18
CA THR A 353 -9.84 14.68 -2.65
C THR A 353 -8.89 13.49 -2.45
N PRO A 354 -9.31 12.37 -1.81
CA PRO A 354 -8.44 11.21 -1.62
C PRO A 354 -8.05 10.55 -2.96
N VAL A 355 -6.77 10.19 -3.08
CA VAL A 355 -6.29 9.25 -4.10
C VAL A 355 -6.26 7.87 -3.46
N VAL A 356 -7.07 6.94 -3.95
CA VAL A 356 -7.24 5.62 -3.34
C VAL A 356 -6.83 4.53 -4.34
N LEU A 357 -5.85 3.73 -3.95
CA LEU A 357 -5.45 2.51 -4.65
C LEU A 357 -6.19 1.32 -4.02
N ALA A 358 -7.21 0.82 -4.72
CA ALA A 358 -7.88 -0.42 -4.34
C ALA A 358 -6.93 -1.62 -4.49
N SER A 359 -7.26 -2.77 -3.89
CA SER A 359 -6.46 -3.99 -4.08
C SER A 359 -6.43 -4.40 -5.56
N GLY A 360 -5.26 -4.81 -6.05
CA GLY A 360 -5.00 -5.11 -7.45
C GLY A 360 -4.56 -3.88 -8.27
N LYS A 361 -4.93 -3.86 -9.55
CA LYS A 361 -4.45 -2.87 -10.53
C LYS A 361 -5.29 -1.60 -10.53
N ASN A 362 -4.61 -0.46 -10.44
CA ASN A 362 -5.20 0.88 -10.42
C ASN A 362 -4.62 1.74 -11.55
N VAL A 363 -5.45 2.62 -12.10
CA VAL A 363 -5.07 3.70 -13.02
C VAL A 363 -5.84 4.93 -12.59
N ILE A 364 -5.23 5.81 -11.81
CA ILE A 364 -5.86 7.01 -11.26
C ILE A 364 -5.49 8.20 -12.13
N ALA A 365 -6.48 8.94 -12.65
CA ALA A 365 -6.24 10.19 -13.36
C ALA A 365 -6.36 11.39 -12.40
N LEU A 366 -5.27 12.12 -12.21
CA LEU A 366 -5.26 13.43 -11.54
C LEU A 366 -5.47 14.50 -12.61
N SER A 367 -6.54 15.31 -12.53
CA SER A 367 -6.81 16.36 -13.52
C SER A 367 -7.53 17.58 -12.94
N ARG A 368 -7.42 18.73 -13.62
CA ARG A 368 -8.02 20.00 -13.18
C ARG A 368 -9.54 19.91 -13.07
N THR A 369 -10.16 19.25 -14.04
CA THR A 369 -11.61 19.09 -14.15
C THR A 369 -12.13 17.95 -13.26
N GLY A 370 -11.32 16.93 -12.99
CA GLY A 370 -11.79 15.65 -12.45
C GLY A 370 -12.38 14.73 -13.52
N GLU A 371 -12.18 15.06 -14.80
CA GLU A 371 -12.52 14.22 -15.95
C GLU A 371 -11.25 13.83 -16.72
N CYS A 372 -11.25 12.62 -17.28
CA CYS A 372 -10.22 12.09 -18.16
C CYS A 372 -10.88 11.19 -19.21
N THR A 373 -10.43 11.29 -20.45
CA THR A 373 -10.94 10.48 -21.59
C THR A 373 -10.03 9.32 -21.96
N ILE A 374 -8.92 9.11 -21.24
CA ILE A 374 -7.95 8.05 -21.52
C ILE A 374 -8.54 6.69 -21.09
N GLU A 375 -8.46 5.69 -21.96
CA GLU A 375 -9.00 4.36 -21.69
C GLU A 375 -8.26 3.66 -20.53
N GLY A 376 -9.01 2.85 -19.77
CA GLY A 376 -8.47 2.04 -18.67
C GLY A 376 -8.30 2.77 -17.33
N VAL A 377 -8.63 4.07 -17.25
CA VAL A 377 -8.72 4.81 -15.98
C VAL A 377 -9.75 4.17 -15.05
N THR A 378 -9.33 3.81 -13.83
CA THR A 378 -10.17 3.20 -12.79
C THR A 378 -10.78 4.23 -11.83
N SER A 379 -10.17 5.41 -11.70
CA SER A 379 -10.69 6.52 -10.88
C SER A 379 -10.21 7.87 -11.40
N ASN A 380 -11.03 8.92 -11.24
CA ASN A 380 -10.67 10.29 -11.56
C ASN A 380 -10.64 11.13 -10.27
N VAL A 381 -9.59 11.92 -10.08
CA VAL A 381 -9.38 12.76 -8.90
C VAL A 381 -9.18 14.20 -9.36
N LYS A 382 -10.06 15.08 -8.89
CA LYS A 382 -9.99 16.51 -9.20
C LYS A 382 -8.89 17.19 -8.38
N VAL A 383 -7.95 17.82 -9.07
CA VAL A 383 -6.85 18.62 -8.51
C VAL A 383 -6.92 20.01 -9.13
N GLU A 384 -7.69 20.92 -8.52
CA GLU A 384 -8.08 22.20 -9.15
C GLU A 384 -6.88 23.12 -9.49
N ASP A 385 -5.81 22.98 -8.72
CA ASP A 385 -4.56 23.75 -8.76
C ASP A 385 -3.45 23.09 -9.61
N ILE A 386 -3.69 21.95 -10.25
CA ILE A 386 -2.69 21.20 -11.04
C ILE A 386 -2.00 22.04 -12.15
N ASN A 387 -2.69 23.06 -12.68
CA ASN A 387 -2.14 23.99 -13.68
C ASN A 387 -0.96 24.82 -13.15
N ASN A 388 -0.86 25.03 -11.82
CA ASN A 388 0.21 25.81 -11.23
C ASN A 388 1.59 25.24 -11.57
N LEU A 389 1.69 23.91 -11.74
CA LEU A 389 2.91 23.19 -12.10
C LEU A 389 3.49 23.61 -13.46
N LEU A 390 2.67 24.18 -14.35
CA LEU A 390 3.00 24.39 -15.76
C LEU A 390 2.65 25.82 -16.26
N GLU A 391 2.23 26.72 -15.37
CA GLU A 391 1.97 28.14 -15.71
C GLU A 391 3.25 28.87 -16.15
N THR A 392 4.35 28.58 -15.46
CA THR A 392 5.71 28.73 -15.97
C THR A 392 6.23 27.34 -16.21
N ILE A 393 6.74 27.07 -17.41
CA ILE A 393 7.27 25.76 -17.79
C ILE A 393 8.54 25.47 -16.96
N PRO A 394 8.53 24.42 -16.12
CA PRO A 394 9.68 24.01 -15.33
C PRO A 394 10.63 23.12 -16.14
N ASP A 395 11.85 22.95 -15.64
CA ASP A 395 12.82 21.97 -16.18
C ASP A 395 12.47 20.55 -15.67
N ASP A 396 12.01 20.45 -14.41
CA ASP A 396 11.55 19.22 -13.77
C ASP A 396 10.42 19.49 -12.76
N ILE A 397 9.62 18.45 -12.46
CA ILE A 397 8.68 18.46 -11.33
C ILE A 397 9.10 17.37 -10.35
N GLU A 398 9.55 17.77 -9.17
CA GLU A 398 9.84 16.87 -8.05
C GLU A 398 8.52 16.39 -7.44
N VAL A 399 8.36 15.08 -7.29
CA VAL A 399 7.15 14.45 -6.74
C VAL A 399 7.51 13.65 -5.50
N ASP A 400 7.12 14.16 -4.33
CA ASP A 400 7.16 13.44 -3.06
C ASP A 400 5.85 12.66 -2.88
N LEU A 401 5.92 11.33 -2.96
CA LEU A 401 4.78 10.43 -2.80
C LEU A 401 4.78 9.81 -1.40
N GLN A 402 3.64 9.88 -0.72
CA GLN A 402 3.45 9.36 0.62
C GLN A 402 2.28 8.35 0.63
N PRO A 403 2.50 7.09 0.19
CA PRO A 403 1.48 6.05 0.25
C PRO A 403 1.27 5.59 1.70
N VAL A 404 0.01 5.46 2.11
CA VAL A 404 -0.36 5.24 3.51
C VAL A 404 -1.63 4.41 3.64
N VAL A 405 -1.59 3.38 4.49
CA VAL A 405 -2.79 2.61 4.86
C VAL A 405 -3.49 3.32 6.02
N ARG A 406 -4.63 3.95 5.73
CA ARG A 406 -5.48 4.64 6.73
C ARG A 406 -6.61 3.77 7.29
N ASN A 407 -6.70 2.52 6.84
CA ASN A 407 -7.78 1.60 7.23
C ASN A 407 -7.76 1.30 8.75
N GLU A 408 -8.93 1.37 9.39
CA GLU A 408 -9.16 1.00 10.80
C GLU A 408 -10.03 -0.26 10.95
N ASP A 409 -10.56 -0.81 9.85
CA ASP A 409 -11.25 -2.10 9.82
C ASP A 409 -10.27 -3.26 9.74
N TYR A 410 -10.77 -4.47 10.04
CA TYR A 410 -9.99 -5.69 9.92
C TYR A 410 -9.82 -6.16 8.48
N TYR A 411 -8.58 -6.46 8.11
CA TYR A 411 -8.28 -7.30 6.94
C TYR A 411 -7.26 -8.39 7.32
N THR A 412 -7.04 -9.35 6.41
CA THR A 412 -6.09 -10.45 6.62
C THR A 412 -4.82 -10.20 5.82
N ALA A 413 -3.66 -10.34 6.47
CA ALA A 413 -2.35 -10.29 5.83
C ALA A 413 -1.57 -11.59 6.07
N GLU A 414 -0.77 -11.98 5.08
CA GLU A 414 0.32 -12.93 5.26
C GLU A 414 1.56 -12.17 5.78
N LEU A 415 2.16 -12.68 6.85
CA LEU A 415 3.34 -12.11 7.49
C LEU A 415 4.61 -12.72 6.88
N GLY A 416 5.73 -11.99 6.98
CA GLY A 416 7.04 -12.43 6.52
C GLY A 416 7.24 -12.40 4.98
N ARG A 417 6.21 -12.04 4.20
CA ARG A 417 6.32 -11.82 2.75
C ARG A 417 6.52 -10.33 2.43
N ALA A 418 7.28 -10.08 1.37
CA ALA A 418 7.30 -8.78 0.71
C ALA A 418 6.01 -8.57 -0.09
N TYR A 419 5.44 -7.38 0.03
CA TYR A 419 4.35 -6.87 -0.79
C TYR A 419 4.95 -5.81 -1.69
N GLU A 420 5.01 -6.11 -2.98
CA GLU A 420 5.46 -5.17 -4.01
C GLU A 420 4.32 -4.19 -4.32
N MET A 421 4.65 -2.96 -4.71
CA MET A 421 3.68 -2.05 -5.34
C MET A 421 4.27 -1.45 -6.63
N PRO A 422 4.38 -2.26 -7.71
CA PRO A 422 4.87 -1.78 -9.00
C PRO A 422 4.05 -0.58 -9.45
N SER A 423 4.72 0.55 -9.66
CA SER A 423 4.09 1.85 -9.87
C SER A 423 4.78 2.59 -11.01
N SER A 424 4.01 3.39 -11.75
CA SER A 424 4.51 4.24 -12.83
C SER A 424 3.58 5.43 -13.04
N TYR A 425 4.09 6.47 -13.70
CA TYR A 425 3.29 7.63 -14.07
C TYR A 425 3.28 7.87 -15.59
N GLU A 426 2.26 8.59 -16.04
CA GLU A 426 2.13 9.09 -17.40
C GLU A 426 1.48 10.47 -17.35
N VAL A 427 2.27 11.50 -17.66
CA VAL A 427 1.83 12.89 -17.83
C VAL A 427 1.30 13.04 -19.26
N ASP A 428 0.14 13.67 -19.39
CA ASP A 428 -0.46 14.09 -20.65
C ASP A 428 -1.01 15.52 -20.50
N VAL A 429 -0.42 16.48 -21.24
CA VAL A 429 -0.82 17.90 -21.17
C VAL A 429 -1.20 18.41 -22.56
N PRO A 430 -2.49 18.63 -22.85
CA PRO A 430 -2.90 19.29 -24.10
C PRO A 430 -2.45 20.76 -24.07
N LEU A 431 -1.60 21.13 -25.02
CA LEU A 431 -1.08 22.48 -25.17
C LEU A 431 -1.98 23.33 -26.05
N SER A 432 -2.49 24.43 -25.50
CA SER A 432 -3.07 25.53 -26.27
C SER A 432 -2.26 26.82 -26.06
N PHE A 433 -1.94 27.50 -27.15
CA PHE A 433 -1.35 28.83 -27.11
C PHE A 433 -2.46 29.88 -26.96
N GLU A 434 -2.22 30.93 -26.17
CA GLU A 434 -3.20 32.01 -25.99
C GLU A 434 -3.57 32.68 -27.32
N GLN A 435 -4.84 33.09 -27.45
CA GLN A 435 -5.27 33.97 -28.55
C GLN A 435 -4.65 35.38 -28.47
N ASN A 436 -3.99 35.73 -27.35
CA ASN A 436 -3.28 36.99 -27.14
C ASN A 436 -1.80 36.96 -27.56
N LEU A 437 -1.41 36.05 -28.45
CA LEU A 437 -0.19 36.21 -29.25
C LEU A 437 -0.27 37.56 -29.98
N ASN A 438 0.37 38.58 -29.41
CA ASN A 438 0.28 39.96 -29.90
C ASN A 438 0.78 40.04 -31.34
N ASN A 439 -0.15 40.25 -32.27
CA ASN A 439 0.15 40.51 -33.67
C ASN A 439 0.91 41.84 -33.79
N VAL A 440 2.24 41.78 -33.72
CA VAL A 440 3.11 42.91 -34.08
C VAL A 440 3.11 43.01 -35.60
N SER A 441 2.14 43.74 -36.13
CA SER A 441 2.21 44.25 -37.50
C SER A 441 3.43 45.16 -37.60
N SER A 442 4.45 44.75 -38.35
CA SER A 442 5.45 45.68 -38.88
C SER A 442 4.76 46.74 -39.76
N LYS A 443 5.43 47.86 -39.98
CA LYS A 443 4.85 49.07 -40.57
C LYS A 443 5.86 49.85 -41.40
#